data_AF-A0A507D2C9-F1
#
_entry.id   AF-A0A507D2C9-F1
#
_cell.length_a   1.000
_cell.length_b   1.000
_cell.length_c   1.000
_cell.angle_alpha   90.00
_cell.angle_beta   90.00
_cell.angle_gamma   90.00
#
_symmetry.space_group_name_H-M   'P 1'
#
loop_
_entity.id
_entity.type
_entity.pdbx_description
1 polymer ?
#
loop_
_entity_poly.entity_id
_entity_poly.type
_entity_poly.pdbx_seq_one_letter_code
_entity_poly.pdbx_strand_id
1 'polypeptide(L)'
;MPPPSPVPPISYPSLTTIFKSLHCILHDRTSFWPLFILLLFFETSLNGLIISYIPYTEIDWTTYMQQVAAFMAGERDYANLQGDTGPLVYPAGFVYIYAALARLTSLGTNIHLAQLLFAILYITTIAIVCLIYAHTDTPPYIMALLALSRRMHSIYVLRLFNDGWAMLPMYACILAMLHRKWILASILYSIALSVKMNILLYAPAYALAIVKTHPWASALAHACIIVSIQVLLSLPFLSHPSSYMTRSFELGRRFTYKWSVNWKFLAEDTFQSRPWAVFLIFAHLITLLAFLVWRWCRRDGGLWMLLKRAMGVLPRLDQRADDMVHMMFACNFVGIVFARTLHYQFYSWYFMTLPYLLWRTRLSVVTRLLLLGVIEVCWNVYPSTPLSSSALGVSHLIVLAAVAYGDSDQDSGRVSNGGFDRVQKAE
;
A
#
# COMPACT_ATOMS: atom_id res chain seq x y z
N MET A 1 33.63 -21.96 64.11
CA MET A 1 32.87 -21.86 62.84
C MET A 1 33.71 -21.07 61.86
N PRO A 2 33.96 -21.56 60.63
CA PRO A 2 34.61 -20.76 59.61
C PRO A 2 33.66 -19.63 59.15
N PRO A 3 34.19 -18.48 58.69
CA PRO A 3 33.35 -17.41 58.16
C PRO A 3 32.63 -17.87 56.88
N PRO A 4 31.41 -17.37 56.61
CA PRO A 4 30.68 -17.71 55.40
C PRO A 4 31.48 -17.29 54.17
N SER A 5 31.51 -18.16 53.17
CA SER A 5 32.14 -17.93 51.86
C SER A 5 31.61 -16.60 51.27
N PRO A 6 32.47 -15.77 50.65
CA PRO A 6 32.02 -14.54 50.02
C PRO A 6 30.98 -14.86 48.93
N VAL A 7 29.84 -14.18 49.01
CA VAL A 7 28.79 -14.25 47.98
C VAL A 7 29.42 -13.84 46.64
N PRO A 8 29.30 -14.64 45.57
CA PRO A 8 29.86 -14.27 44.29
C PRO A 8 29.28 -12.94 43.81
N PRO A 9 30.10 -12.03 43.24
CA PRO A 9 29.61 -10.74 42.80
C PRO A 9 28.53 -10.93 41.72
N ILE A 10 27.43 -10.19 41.87
CA ILE A 10 26.36 -10.16 40.87
C ILE A 10 26.95 -9.56 39.59
N SER A 11 27.20 -10.41 38.59
CA SER A 11 27.69 -10.00 37.28
C SER A 11 26.55 -9.41 36.47
N TYR A 12 26.48 -8.07 36.40
CA TYR A 12 25.56 -7.41 35.48
C TYR A 12 26.00 -7.65 34.02
N PRO A 13 25.07 -7.93 33.10
CA PRO A 13 25.40 -8.08 31.70
C PRO A 13 25.99 -6.76 31.18
N SER A 14 27.13 -6.86 30.48
CA SER A 14 27.72 -5.69 29.82
C SER A 14 26.73 -5.06 28.84
N LEU A 15 26.83 -3.74 28.62
CA LEU A 15 26.01 -3.04 27.61
C LEU A 15 26.09 -3.73 26.25
N THR A 16 27.27 -4.22 25.87
CA THR A 16 27.48 -5.00 24.64
C THR A 16 26.69 -6.32 24.60
N THR A 17 26.53 -7.00 25.73
CA THR A 17 25.70 -8.21 25.83
C THR A 17 24.22 -7.86 25.70
N ILE A 18 23.78 -6.78 26.35
CA ILE A 18 22.39 -6.29 26.26
C ILE A 18 22.06 -5.90 24.80
N PHE A 19 22.92 -5.13 24.13
CA PHE A 19 22.75 -4.76 22.73
C PHE A 19 22.70 -5.97 21.79
N LYS A 20 23.58 -6.96 21.97
CA LYS A 20 23.56 -8.20 21.18
C LYS A 20 22.28 -9.00 21.42
N SER A 21 21.83 -9.11 22.67
CA SER A 21 20.59 -9.83 23.01
C SER A 21 19.37 -9.13 22.43
N LEU A 22 19.26 -7.80 22.57
CA LEU A 22 18.18 -7.02 21.95
C LEU A 22 18.21 -7.13 20.42
N HIS A 23 19.40 -7.06 19.81
CA HIS A 23 19.56 -7.23 18.37
C HIS A 23 19.08 -8.61 17.90
N CYS A 24 19.47 -9.68 18.60
CA CYS A 24 19.03 -11.05 18.28
C CYS A 24 17.51 -11.19 18.44
N ILE A 25 16.93 -10.69 19.53
CA ILE A 25 15.48 -10.76 19.79
C ILE A 25 14.71 -10.02 18.69
N LEU A 26 15.10 -8.79 18.36
CA LEU A 26 14.40 -7.97 17.37
C LEU A 26 14.50 -8.51 15.93
N HIS A 27 15.51 -9.33 15.64
CA HIS A 27 15.68 -9.99 14.35
C HIS A 27 15.05 -11.40 14.28
N ASP A 28 14.83 -12.05 15.42
CA ASP A 28 14.24 -13.38 15.48
C ASP A 28 12.74 -13.34 15.13
N ARG A 29 12.31 -14.26 14.26
CA ARG A 29 10.90 -14.41 13.85
C ARG A 29 9.98 -14.73 15.03
N THR A 30 10.49 -15.35 16.09
CA THR A 30 9.72 -15.61 17.32
C THR A 30 9.18 -14.33 17.97
N SER A 31 9.87 -13.20 17.77
CA SER A 31 9.46 -11.88 18.30
C SER A 31 8.36 -11.20 17.49
N PHE A 32 7.88 -11.80 16.39
CA PHE A 32 6.83 -11.22 15.56
C PHE A 32 5.57 -10.88 16.36
N TRP A 33 4.99 -11.85 17.08
CA TRP A 33 3.74 -11.63 17.80
C TRP A 33 3.85 -10.60 18.93
N PRO A 34 4.90 -10.63 19.79
CA PRO A 34 5.11 -9.58 20.78
C PRO A 34 5.23 -8.18 20.16
N LEU A 35 6.01 -8.03 19.08
CA LEU A 35 6.17 -6.74 18.40
C LEU A 35 4.89 -6.29 17.71
N PHE A 36 4.14 -7.22 17.12
CA PHE A 36 2.84 -6.97 16.50
C PHE A 36 1.85 -6.42 17.53
N ILE A 37 1.69 -7.08 18.68
CA ILE A 37 0.78 -6.64 19.74
C ILE A 37 1.21 -5.28 20.29
N LEU A 38 2.51 -5.10 20.56
CA LEU A 38 3.05 -3.83 21.05
C LEU A 38 2.80 -2.69 20.06
N LEU A 39 3.00 -2.93 18.77
CA LEU A 39 2.75 -1.95 17.71
C LEU A 39 1.28 -1.56 17.66
N LEU A 40 0.35 -2.52 17.68
CA LEU A 40 -1.09 -2.21 17.65
C LEU A 40 -1.54 -1.47 18.90
N PHE A 41 -1.01 -1.82 20.08
CA PHE A 41 -1.28 -1.09 21.31
C PHE A 41 -0.74 0.35 21.25
N PHE A 42 0.49 0.52 20.76
CA PHE A 42 1.10 1.84 20.56
C PHE A 42 0.27 2.69 19.60
N GLU A 43 -0.10 2.14 18.44
CA GLU A 43 -0.90 2.84 17.42
C GLU A 43 -2.30 3.19 17.93
N THR A 44 -2.96 2.28 18.65
CA THR A 44 -4.27 2.56 19.27
C THR A 44 -4.17 3.73 20.24
N SER A 45 -3.15 3.72 21.11
CA SER A 45 -2.91 4.78 22.08
C SER A 45 -2.58 6.11 21.40
N LEU A 46 -1.68 6.09 20.40
CA LEU A 46 -1.24 7.26 19.66
C LEU A 46 -2.41 7.90 18.88
N ASN A 47 -3.23 7.11 18.20
CA ASN A 47 -4.41 7.63 17.50
C ASN A 47 -5.43 8.22 18.49
N GLY A 48 -5.64 7.60 19.66
CA GLY A 48 -6.46 8.17 20.73
C GLY A 48 -5.96 9.53 21.21
N LEU A 49 -4.64 9.67 21.42
CA LEU A 49 -4.00 10.94 21.79
C LEU A 49 -4.14 11.98 20.66
N ILE A 50 -3.91 11.60 19.40
CA ILE A 50 -4.05 12.50 18.25
C ILE A 50 -5.48 13.04 18.15
N ILE A 51 -6.50 12.18 18.27
CA ILE A 51 -7.91 12.60 18.22
C ILE A 51 -8.23 13.54 19.37
N SER A 52 -7.68 13.28 20.56
CA SER A 52 -7.96 14.07 21.76
C SER A 52 -7.28 15.45 21.75
N TYR A 53 -6.10 15.57 21.16
CA TYR A 53 -5.25 16.75 21.30
C TYR A 53 -4.98 17.53 20.01
N ILE A 54 -5.20 16.94 18.83
CA ILE A 54 -4.90 17.58 17.54
C ILE A 54 -6.21 17.89 16.80
N PRO A 55 -6.47 19.16 16.44
CA PRO A 55 -7.66 19.54 15.72
C PRO A 55 -7.80 18.84 14.37
N TYR A 56 -9.03 18.42 14.07
CA TYR A 56 -9.43 17.99 12.73
C TYR A 56 -9.14 19.08 11.69
N THR A 57 -8.72 18.69 10.49
CA THR A 57 -8.45 19.59 9.37
C THR A 57 -9.32 19.21 8.18
N GLU A 58 -10.33 20.02 7.89
CA GLU A 58 -11.21 19.83 6.73
C GLU A 58 -10.46 20.03 5.41
N ILE A 59 -10.62 19.09 4.48
CA ILE A 59 -10.16 19.22 3.10
C ILE A 59 -11.23 18.70 2.15
N ASP A 60 -11.58 17.42 2.27
CA ASP A 60 -12.51 16.76 1.33
C ASP A 60 -13.72 16.11 2.01
N TRP A 61 -13.75 15.96 3.34
CA TRP A 61 -14.79 15.21 4.05
C TRP A 61 -16.18 15.80 3.83
N THR A 62 -16.32 17.13 3.94
CA THR A 62 -17.59 17.82 3.67
C THR A 62 -18.02 17.62 2.23
N THR A 63 -17.08 17.70 1.27
CA THR A 63 -17.39 17.41 -0.14
C THR A 63 -17.84 15.96 -0.34
N TYR A 64 -17.21 15.00 0.33
CA TYR A 64 -17.64 13.60 0.28
C TYR A 64 -19.07 13.44 0.80
N MET A 65 -19.43 14.13 1.91
CA MET A 65 -20.79 14.11 2.46
C MET A 65 -21.82 14.72 1.51
N GLN A 66 -21.50 15.85 0.87
CA GLN A 66 -22.37 16.51 -0.11
C GLN A 66 -22.64 15.59 -1.31
N GLN A 67 -21.59 14.97 -1.86
CA GLN A 67 -21.70 14.07 -3.00
C GLN A 67 -22.59 12.86 -2.69
N VAL A 68 -22.41 12.22 -1.53
CA VAL A 68 -23.24 11.06 -1.16
C VAL A 68 -24.63 11.43 -0.66
N ALA A 69 -24.84 12.64 -0.14
CA ALA A 69 -26.16 13.15 0.20
C ALA A 69 -27.06 13.23 -1.05
N ALA A 70 -26.53 13.73 -2.18
CA ALA A 70 -27.24 13.74 -3.46
C ALA A 70 -27.61 12.31 -3.91
N PHE A 71 -26.67 11.36 -3.82
CA PHE A 71 -26.95 9.95 -4.10
C PHE A 71 -28.04 9.37 -3.18
N MET A 72 -27.98 9.66 -1.88
CA MET A 72 -28.98 9.22 -0.90
C MET A 72 -30.36 9.83 -1.16
N ALA A 73 -30.42 11.03 -1.75
CA ALA A 73 -31.66 11.68 -2.19
C ALA A 73 -32.24 11.13 -3.50
N GLY A 74 -31.54 10.19 -4.17
CA GLY A 74 -32.02 9.52 -5.38
C GLY A 74 -31.22 9.81 -6.64
N GLU A 75 -30.21 10.69 -6.61
CA GLU A 75 -29.40 11.00 -7.79
C GLU A 75 -28.56 9.79 -8.23
N ARG A 76 -28.53 9.54 -9.55
CA ARG A 76 -27.81 8.43 -10.19
C ARG A 76 -26.91 8.89 -11.35
N ASP A 77 -27.03 10.14 -11.79
CA ASP A 77 -26.11 10.73 -12.75
C ASP A 77 -24.87 11.29 -12.03
N TYR A 78 -23.70 10.69 -12.32
CA TYR A 78 -22.41 11.14 -11.80
C TYR A 78 -22.07 12.59 -12.18
N ALA A 79 -22.69 13.14 -13.22
CA ALA A 79 -22.53 14.54 -13.61
C ALA A 79 -23.09 15.49 -12.55
N ASN A 80 -24.07 15.04 -11.77
CA ASN A 80 -24.74 15.83 -10.74
C ASN A 80 -24.22 15.52 -9.32
N LEU A 81 -23.42 14.47 -9.14
CA LEU A 81 -22.77 14.16 -7.87
C LEU A 81 -21.56 15.08 -7.66
N GLN A 82 -21.77 16.23 -7.02
CA GLN A 82 -20.73 17.24 -6.80
C GLN A 82 -20.77 17.75 -5.35
N GLY A 83 -19.65 18.36 -4.93
CA GLY A 83 -19.58 19.14 -3.69
C GLY A 83 -18.63 20.32 -3.88
N ASP A 84 -18.32 21.01 -2.79
CA ASP A 84 -17.62 22.30 -2.83
C ASP A 84 -16.23 22.24 -3.49
N THR A 85 -15.53 21.11 -3.37
CA THR A 85 -14.20 20.92 -3.99
C THR A 85 -14.25 20.27 -5.37
N GLY A 86 -15.45 20.01 -5.90
CA GLY A 86 -15.69 19.58 -7.27
C GLY A 86 -16.51 18.29 -7.42
N PRO A 87 -16.53 17.72 -8.64
CA PRO A 87 -17.33 16.54 -8.94
C PRO A 87 -16.78 15.27 -8.27
N LEU A 88 -17.65 14.28 -8.12
CA LEU A 88 -17.29 12.94 -7.71
C LEU A 88 -16.50 12.24 -8.83
N VAL A 89 -15.29 11.78 -8.47
CA VAL A 89 -14.31 11.19 -9.41
C VAL A 89 -13.84 9.81 -8.97
N TYR A 90 -14.67 9.15 -8.16
CA TYR A 90 -14.39 7.84 -7.59
C TYR A 90 -15.43 6.84 -8.10
N PRO A 91 -15.11 5.55 -8.24
CA PRO A 91 -16.10 4.57 -8.69
C PRO A 91 -17.14 4.25 -7.60
N ALA A 92 -18.14 3.43 -7.95
CA ALA A 92 -19.32 3.18 -7.14
C ALA A 92 -19.05 2.72 -5.70
N GLY A 93 -17.95 2.01 -5.44
CA GLY A 93 -17.57 1.55 -4.10
C GLY A 93 -17.39 2.71 -3.12
N PHE A 94 -16.82 3.84 -3.58
CA PHE A 94 -16.73 5.06 -2.78
C PHE A 94 -18.11 5.53 -2.31
N VAL A 95 -19.08 5.60 -3.24
CA VAL A 95 -20.43 6.09 -2.95
C VAL A 95 -21.09 5.26 -1.86
N TYR A 96 -20.96 3.93 -1.92
CA TYR A 96 -21.56 3.04 -0.91
C TYR A 96 -20.89 3.17 0.46
N ILE A 97 -19.56 3.22 0.51
CA ILE A 97 -18.81 3.40 1.76
C ILE A 97 -19.19 4.73 2.40
N TYR A 98 -19.13 5.83 1.64
CA TYR A 98 -19.40 7.15 2.17
C TYR A 98 -20.88 7.40 2.48
N ALA A 99 -21.82 6.76 1.78
CA ALA A 99 -23.23 6.76 2.18
C ALA A 99 -23.46 6.04 3.52
N ALA A 100 -22.74 4.93 3.78
CA ALA A 100 -22.78 4.28 5.08
C ALA A 100 -22.17 5.17 6.18
N LEU A 101 -21.01 5.77 5.92
CA LEU A 101 -20.38 6.71 6.85
C LEU A 101 -21.27 7.92 7.14
N ALA A 102 -21.92 8.48 6.11
CA ALA A 102 -22.86 9.58 6.23
C ALA A 102 -24.04 9.22 7.16
N ARG A 103 -24.60 8.01 7.05
CA ARG A 103 -25.66 7.54 7.96
C ARG A 103 -25.18 7.40 9.40
N LEU A 104 -23.96 6.90 9.61
CA LEU A 104 -23.39 6.69 10.94
C LEU A 104 -23.02 8.01 11.64
N THR A 105 -22.59 9.00 10.88
CA THR A 105 -21.98 10.23 11.39
C THR A 105 -22.91 11.45 11.32
N SER A 106 -24.22 11.25 11.14
CA SER A 106 -25.20 12.32 10.97
C SER A 106 -24.82 13.28 9.82
N LEU A 107 -24.66 12.72 8.62
CA LEU A 107 -24.15 13.39 7.42
C LEU A 107 -22.78 14.07 7.63
N GLY A 108 -21.91 13.42 8.41
CA GLY A 108 -20.55 13.87 8.67
C GLY A 108 -20.40 14.97 9.70
N THR A 109 -21.47 15.36 10.40
CA THR A 109 -21.41 16.35 11.49
C THR A 109 -20.76 15.78 12.76
N ASN A 110 -20.88 14.47 13.01
CA ASN A 110 -20.17 13.80 14.09
C ASN A 110 -18.73 13.45 13.67
N ILE A 111 -17.87 14.47 13.65
CA ILE A 111 -16.46 14.34 13.27
C ILE A 111 -15.71 13.38 14.20
N HIS A 112 -15.96 13.42 15.50
CA HIS A 112 -15.30 12.52 16.45
C HIS A 112 -15.53 11.05 16.11
N LEU A 113 -16.78 10.67 15.81
CA LEU A 113 -17.09 9.31 15.36
C LEU A 113 -16.41 8.99 14.03
N ALA A 114 -16.37 9.92 13.09
CA ALA A 114 -15.64 9.73 11.84
C ALA A 114 -14.15 9.46 12.09
N GLN A 115 -13.49 10.25 12.95
CA GLN A 115 -12.09 10.05 13.33
C GLN A 115 -11.84 8.68 13.97
N LEU A 116 -12.75 8.20 14.84
CA LEU A 116 -12.66 6.86 15.42
C LEU A 116 -12.77 5.76 14.35
N LEU A 117 -13.71 5.89 13.41
CA LEU A 117 -13.86 4.94 12.30
C LEU A 117 -12.60 4.90 11.42
N PHE A 118 -11.99 6.05 11.15
CA PHE A 118 -10.74 6.13 10.40
C PHE A 118 -9.51 5.65 11.19
N ALA A 119 -9.50 5.78 12.52
CA ALA A 119 -8.47 5.19 13.36
C ALA A 119 -8.56 3.65 13.33
N ILE A 120 -9.77 3.09 13.41
CA ILE A 120 -10.00 1.63 13.25
C ILE A 120 -9.53 1.17 11.87
N LEU A 121 -9.87 1.91 10.80
CA LEU A 121 -9.42 1.65 9.44
C LEU A 121 -7.88 1.64 9.36
N TYR A 122 -7.21 2.62 9.96
CA TYR A 122 -5.76 2.75 9.97
C TYR A 122 -5.07 1.60 10.71
N ILE A 123 -5.51 1.29 11.94
CA ILE A 123 -4.95 0.22 12.77
C ILE A 123 -5.17 -1.15 12.10
N THR A 124 -6.35 -1.37 11.52
CA THR A 124 -6.63 -2.61 10.75
C THR A 124 -5.74 -2.70 9.52
N THR A 125 -5.49 -1.59 8.84
CA THR A 125 -4.57 -1.55 7.69
C THR A 125 -3.15 -1.93 8.11
N ILE A 126 -2.64 -1.35 9.20
CA ILE A 126 -1.32 -1.71 9.77
C ILE A 126 -1.29 -3.19 10.14
N ALA A 127 -2.32 -3.71 10.81
CA ALA A 127 -2.38 -5.11 11.21
C ALA A 127 -2.26 -6.04 9.99
N ILE A 128 -3.01 -5.79 8.92
CA ILE A 128 -2.94 -6.59 7.69
C ILE A 128 -1.55 -6.49 7.03
N VAL A 129 -0.95 -5.30 6.98
CA VAL A 129 0.41 -5.13 6.41
C VAL A 129 1.45 -5.89 7.24
N CYS A 130 1.36 -5.85 8.56
CA CYS A 130 2.22 -6.66 9.42
C CYS A 130 2.05 -8.16 9.17
N LEU A 131 0.82 -8.64 8.97
CA LEU A 131 0.57 -10.04 8.60
C LEU A 131 1.14 -10.40 7.23
N ILE A 132 1.14 -9.47 6.26
CA ILE A 132 1.85 -9.64 4.99
C ILE A 132 3.36 -9.79 5.26
N TYR A 133 3.94 -8.91 6.08
CA TYR A 133 5.37 -8.96 6.40
C TYR A 133 5.76 -10.28 7.08
N ALA A 134 4.87 -10.84 7.91
CA ALA A 134 5.05 -12.14 8.56
C ALA A 134 5.28 -13.31 7.60
N HIS A 135 4.74 -13.22 6.38
CA HIS A 135 4.91 -14.22 5.33
C HIS A 135 6.21 -14.04 4.54
N THR A 136 6.95 -12.95 4.77
CA THR A 136 8.18 -12.63 4.04
C THR A 136 9.41 -12.89 4.90
N ASP A 137 10.60 -12.72 4.30
CA ASP A 137 11.87 -12.93 5.00
C ASP A 137 12.37 -11.68 5.73
N THR A 138 11.54 -10.65 5.86
CA THR A 138 11.91 -9.41 6.53
C THR A 138 11.99 -9.60 8.05
N PRO A 139 13.05 -9.10 8.72
CA PRO A 139 13.14 -9.04 10.17
C PRO A 139 11.91 -8.39 10.84
N PRO A 140 11.41 -8.94 11.97
CA PRO A 140 10.23 -8.40 12.62
C PRO A 140 10.34 -6.95 13.11
N TYR A 141 11.51 -6.43 13.48
CA TYR A 141 11.58 -5.02 13.93
C TYR A 141 11.14 -3.99 12.86
N ILE A 142 11.11 -4.37 11.57
CA ILE A 142 10.78 -3.47 10.47
C ILE A 142 9.33 -2.97 10.55
N MET A 143 8.41 -3.73 11.16
CA MET A 143 7.03 -3.27 11.37
C MET A 143 6.96 -2.03 12.26
N ALA A 144 7.93 -1.79 13.14
CA ALA A 144 7.99 -0.54 13.92
C ALA A 144 8.12 0.69 13.02
N LEU A 145 8.70 0.56 11.81
CA LEU A 145 8.82 1.66 10.85
C LEU A 145 7.46 2.10 10.27
N LEU A 146 6.45 1.22 10.32
CA LEU A 146 5.09 1.54 9.85
C LEU A 146 4.38 2.55 10.76
N ALA A 147 4.81 2.70 12.01
CA ALA A 147 4.27 3.65 12.97
C ALA A 147 4.86 5.07 12.86
N LEU A 148 5.98 5.24 12.15
CA LEU A 148 6.78 6.46 12.26
C LEU A 148 6.30 7.63 11.39
N SER A 149 5.26 7.44 10.58
CA SER A 149 4.81 8.50 9.66
C SER A 149 3.80 9.42 10.31
N ARG A 150 4.19 10.68 10.53
CA ARG A 150 3.26 11.76 10.91
C ARG A 150 2.22 11.97 9.83
N ARG A 151 2.62 11.91 8.55
CA ARG A 151 1.72 12.17 7.44
C ARG A 151 0.61 11.12 7.37
N MET A 152 0.90 9.84 7.63
CA MET A 152 -0.11 8.77 7.59
C MET A 152 -1.23 8.96 8.62
N HIS A 153 -0.88 9.21 9.88
CA HIS A 153 -1.84 9.58 10.91
C HIS A 153 -2.72 10.75 10.48
N SER A 154 -2.10 11.75 9.86
CA SER A 154 -2.78 12.94 9.42
C SER A 154 -3.69 12.71 8.20
N ILE A 155 -3.36 11.78 7.31
CA ILE A 155 -4.20 11.37 6.18
C ILE A 155 -5.45 10.64 6.66
N TYR A 156 -5.27 9.67 7.56
CA TYR A 156 -6.38 8.84 8.04
C TYR A 156 -7.25 9.60 9.03
N VAL A 157 -6.68 10.10 10.13
CA VAL A 157 -7.45 10.48 11.32
C VAL A 157 -7.70 11.99 11.43
N LEU A 158 -6.89 12.82 10.76
CA LEU A 158 -7.07 14.29 10.79
C LEU A 158 -7.70 14.86 9.53
N ARG A 159 -7.75 14.10 8.43
CA ARG A 159 -8.28 14.55 7.12
C ARG A 159 -9.31 13.61 6.50
N LEU A 160 -9.45 12.38 7.02
CA LEU A 160 -10.50 11.43 6.64
C LEU A 160 -10.54 11.13 5.13
N PHE A 161 -9.36 11.01 4.51
CA PHE A 161 -9.23 10.80 3.06
C PHE A 161 -9.67 9.40 2.62
N ASN A 162 -10.33 9.32 1.46
CA ASN A 162 -10.80 8.07 0.85
C ASN A 162 -9.71 7.01 0.65
N ASP A 163 -8.45 7.43 0.48
CA ASP A 163 -7.34 6.57 0.12
C ASP A 163 -7.18 5.33 1.03
N GLY A 164 -7.43 5.49 2.34
CA GLY A 164 -7.38 4.37 3.29
C GLY A 164 -8.40 3.27 3.00
N TRP A 165 -9.60 3.64 2.55
CA TRP A 165 -10.68 2.71 2.21
C TRP A 165 -10.39 1.89 0.95
N ALA A 166 -9.55 2.42 0.05
CA ALA A 166 -9.06 1.66 -1.10
C ALA A 166 -7.88 0.75 -0.73
N MET A 167 -6.96 1.24 0.10
CA MET A 167 -5.74 0.50 0.44
C MET A 167 -5.98 -0.68 1.38
N LEU A 168 -6.93 -0.60 2.31
CA LEU A 168 -7.27 -1.73 3.20
C LEU A 168 -7.64 -3.01 2.42
N PRO A 169 -8.66 -3.02 1.54
CA PRO A 169 -9.00 -4.20 0.75
C PRO A 169 -7.90 -4.61 -0.23
N MET A 170 -7.06 -3.69 -0.70
CA MET A 170 -5.90 -4.03 -1.53
C MET A 170 -4.84 -4.82 -0.75
N TYR A 171 -4.51 -4.42 0.47
CA TYR A 171 -3.61 -5.21 1.32
C TYR A 171 -4.26 -6.54 1.75
N ALA A 172 -5.56 -6.53 2.05
CA ALA A 172 -6.29 -7.78 2.33
C ALA A 172 -6.29 -8.73 1.12
N CYS A 173 -6.36 -8.21 -0.11
CA CYS A 173 -6.20 -8.98 -1.34
C CYS A 173 -4.82 -9.66 -1.38
N ILE A 174 -3.74 -8.92 -1.11
CA ILE A 174 -2.38 -9.49 -1.08
C ILE A 174 -2.27 -10.57 -0.01
N LEU A 175 -2.81 -10.34 1.20
CA LEU A 175 -2.82 -11.36 2.26
C LEU A 175 -3.63 -12.61 1.84
N ALA A 176 -4.77 -12.44 1.18
CA ALA A 176 -5.55 -13.56 0.63
C ALA A 176 -4.77 -14.34 -0.44
N MET A 177 -3.99 -13.65 -1.29
CA MET A 177 -3.11 -14.31 -2.28
C MET A 177 -2.03 -15.16 -1.59
N LEU A 178 -1.43 -14.65 -0.50
CA LEU A 178 -0.44 -15.38 0.30
C LEU A 178 -1.02 -16.65 0.93
N HIS A 179 -2.28 -16.59 1.38
CA HIS A 179 -3.03 -17.77 1.85
C HIS A 179 -3.66 -18.61 0.73
N ARG A 180 -3.31 -18.35 -0.54
CA ARG A 180 -3.84 -19.06 -1.72
C ARG A 180 -5.37 -18.98 -1.89
N LYS A 181 -6.04 -18.00 -1.27
CA LYS A 181 -7.47 -17.74 -1.40
C LYS A 181 -7.75 -16.83 -2.59
N TRP A 182 -7.51 -17.32 -3.81
CA TRP A 182 -7.49 -16.51 -5.03
C TRP A 182 -8.83 -15.91 -5.45
N ILE A 183 -9.94 -16.61 -5.19
CA ILE A 183 -11.30 -16.07 -5.40
C ILE A 183 -11.52 -14.87 -4.48
N LEU A 184 -11.22 -15.02 -3.19
CA LEU A 184 -11.30 -13.92 -2.21
C LEU A 184 -10.37 -12.76 -2.61
N ALA A 185 -9.16 -13.05 -3.08
CA ALA A 185 -8.25 -12.02 -3.59
C ALA A 185 -8.86 -11.26 -4.78
N SER A 186 -9.54 -11.93 -5.71
CA SER A 186 -10.23 -11.29 -6.85
C SER A 186 -11.37 -10.39 -6.42
N ILE A 187 -12.15 -10.86 -5.43
CA ILE A 187 -13.25 -10.09 -4.84
C ILE A 187 -12.69 -8.83 -4.17
N LEU A 188 -11.67 -8.98 -3.31
CA LEU A 188 -11.04 -7.88 -2.59
C LEU A 188 -10.33 -6.89 -3.53
N TYR A 189 -9.65 -7.37 -4.57
CA TYR A 189 -9.06 -6.52 -5.60
C TYR A 189 -10.12 -5.67 -6.31
N SER A 190 -11.26 -6.28 -6.68
CA SER A 190 -12.35 -5.55 -7.31
C SER A 190 -13.01 -4.55 -6.36
N ILE A 191 -13.21 -4.90 -5.09
CA ILE A 191 -13.70 -3.97 -4.06
C ILE A 191 -12.73 -2.79 -3.90
N ALA A 192 -11.42 -3.03 -3.83
CA ALA A 192 -10.44 -1.94 -3.74
C ALA A 192 -10.52 -1.01 -4.96
N LEU A 193 -10.58 -1.60 -6.17
CA LEU A 193 -10.68 -0.85 -7.42
C LEU A 193 -11.96 -0.03 -7.51
N SER A 194 -13.08 -0.50 -6.96
CA SER A 194 -14.34 0.24 -6.97
C SER A 194 -14.34 1.43 -6.01
N VAL A 195 -13.36 1.54 -5.10
CA VAL A 195 -13.21 2.69 -4.20
C VAL A 195 -12.31 3.76 -4.81
N LYS A 196 -11.20 3.34 -5.44
CA LYS A 196 -10.25 4.28 -6.05
C LYS A 196 -9.43 3.64 -7.17
N MET A 197 -9.22 4.40 -8.24
CA MET A 197 -8.54 3.92 -9.46
C MET A 197 -7.05 3.61 -9.27
N ASN A 198 -6.39 4.11 -8.20
CA ASN A 198 -4.96 3.88 -7.98
C ASN A 198 -4.62 2.39 -7.85
N ILE A 199 -5.61 1.56 -7.51
CA ILE A 199 -5.49 0.10 -7.48
C ILE A 199 -5.05 -0.48 -8.83
N LEU A 200 -5.32 0.21 -9.95
CA LEU A 200 -4.83 -0.19 -11.28
C LEU A 200 -3.30 -0.25 -11.35
N LEU A 201 -2.56 0.47 -10.49
CA LEU A 201 -1.11 0.38 -10.41
C LEU A 201 -0.61 -1.01 -10.00
N TYR A 202 -1.46 -1.83 -9.36
CA TYR A 202 -1.18 -3.22 -9.02
C TYR A 202 -1.60 -4.21 -10.12
N ALA A 203 -2.35 -3.78 -11.14
CA ALA A 203 -2.97 -4.68 -12.12
C ALA A 203 -1.97 -5.57 -12.87
N PRO A 204 -0.81 -5.07 -13.35
CA PRO A 204 0.17 -5.93 -14.03
C PRO A 204 0.71 -7.05 -13.12
N ALA A 205 1.07 -6.72 -11.88
CA ALA A 205 1.54 -7.69 -10.89
C ALA A 205 0.45 -8.68 -10.48
N TYR A 206 -0.78 -8.21 -10.27
CA TYR A 206 -1.91 -9.05 -9.92
C TYR A 206 -2.21 -10.07 -11.02
N ALA A 207 -2.30 -9.60 -12.28
CA ALA A 207 -2.51 -10.46 -13.44
C ALA A 207 -1.38 -11.49 -13.55
N LEU A 208 -0.13 -11.05 -13.42
CA LEU A 208 1.03 -11.94 -13.43
C LEU A 208 0.98 -12.98 -12.29
N ALA A 209 0.55 -12.61 -11.09
CA ALA A 209 0.41 -13.56 -9.97
C ALA A 209 -0.62 -14.67 -10.27
N ILE A 210 -1.78 -14.31 -10.82
CA ILE A 210 -2.82 -15.27 -11.24
C ILE A 210 -2.28 -16.19 -12.32
N VAL A 211 -1.62 -15.61 -13.32
CA VAL A 211 -0.99 -16.30 -14.45
C VAL A 211 0.03 -17.35 -14.00
N LYS A 212 0.85 -17.02 -13.00
CA LYS A 212 1.89 -17.90 -12.47
C LYS A 212 1.33 -19.07 -11.67
N THR A 213 0.10 -18.93 -11.18
CA THR A 213 -0.52 -19.88 -10.23
C THR A 213 -1.63 -20.71 -10.85
N HIS A 214 -2.28 -20.20 -11.90
CA HIS A 214 -3.45 -20.82 -12.53
C HIS A 214 -3.29 -20.99 -14.05
N PRO A 215 -4.06 -21.90 -14.68
CA PRO A 215 -4.18 -21.94 -16.13
C PRO A 215 -4.87 -20.69 -16.68
N TRP A 216 -4.69 -20.41 -17.97
CA TRP A 216 -5.36 -19.30 -18.67
C TRP A 216 -6.88 -19.27 -18.50
N ALA A 217 -7.55 -20.43 -18.54
CA ALA A 217 -8.99 -20.49 -18.36
C ALA A 217 -9.43 -19.96 -16.99
N SER A 218 -8.71 -20.32 -15.92
CA SER A 218 -8.98 -19.80 -14.58
C SER A 218 -8.60 -18.32 -14.46
N ALA A 219 -7.54 -17.86 -15.13
CA ALA A 219 -7.19 -16.44 -15.17
C ALA A 219 -8.34 -15.59 -15.76
N LEU A 220 -9.00 -16.10 -16.81
CA LEU A 220 -10.21 -15.47 -17.36
C LEU A 220 -11.35 -15.49 -16.34
N ALA A 221 -11.56 -16.58 -15.61
CA ALA A 221 -12.58 -16.63 -14.56
C ALA A 221 -12.34 -15.58 -13.45
N HIS A 222 -11.08 -15.35 -13.04
CA HIS A 222 -10.73 -14.28 -12.11
C HIS A 222 -11.03 -12.89 -12.68
N ALA A 223 -10.70 -12.65 -13.96
CA ALA A 223 -11.07 -11.40 -14.64
C ALA A 223 -12.60 -11.21 -14.69
N CYS A 224 -13.35 -12.27 -14.97
CA CYS A 224 -14.82 -12.25 -14.95
C CYS A 224 -15.37 -11.91 -13.56
N ILE A 225 -14.78 -12.44 -12.48
CA ILE A 225 -15.17 -12.07 -11.10
C ILE A 225 -14.97 -10.56 -10.88
N ILE A 226 -13.80 -10.03 -11.25
CA ILE A 226 -13.48 -8.62 -11.07
C ILE A 226 -14.49 -7.75 -11.82
N VAL A 227 -14.70 -8.02 -13.12
CA VAL A 227 -15.63 -7.27 -13.98
C VAL A 227 -17.07 -7.38 -13.47
N SER A 228 -17.52 -8.58 -13.08
CA SER A 228 -18.88 -8.79 -12.59
C SER A 228 -19.18 -7.96 -11.33
N ILE A 229 -18.21 -7.84 -10.41
CA ILE A 229 -18.35 -6.99 -9.23
C ILE A 229 -18.40 -5.51 -9.61
N GLN A 230 -17.56 -5.05 -10.55
CA GLN A 230 -17.63 -3.66 -11.03
C GLN A 230 -19.00 -3.36 -11.65
N VAL A 231 -19.52 -4.25 -12.49
CA VAL A 231 -20.85 -4.12 -13.11
C VAL A 231 -21.93 -4.09 -12.03
N LEU A 232 -21.91 -5.06 -11.09
CA LEU A 232 -22.87 -5.16 -10.00
C LEU A 232 -22.92 -3.89 -9.15
N LEU A 233 -21.76 -3.36 -8.75
CA LEU A 233 -21.68 -2.13 -7.97
C LEU A 233 -22.12 -0.91 -8.78
N SER A 234 -21.91 -0.90 -10.10
CA SER A 234 -22.30 0.21 -10.97
C SER A 234 -23.78 0.20 -11.39
N LEU A 235 -24.54 -0.88 -11.15
CA LEU A 235 -25.91 -1.06 -11.67
C LEU A 235 -26.81 0.18 -11.51
N PRO A 236 -26.87 0.87 -10.35
CA PRO A 236 -27.73 2.04 -10.20
C PRO A 236 -27.38 3.21 -11.14
N PHE A 237 -26.11 3.29 -11.56
CA PHE A 237 -25.55 4.36 -12.38
C PHE A 237 -25.56 4.01 -13.88
N LEU A 238 -25.88 2.77 -14.25
CA LEU A 238 -25.97 2.34 -15.65
C LEU A 238 -27.19 2.91 -16.39
N SER A 239 -28.08 3.63 -15.70
CA SER A 239 -29.05 4.54 -16.33
C SER A 239 -28.38 5.71 -17.05
N HIS A 240 -27.17 6.10 -16.62
CA HIS A 240 -26.36 7.18 -17.18
C HIS A 240 -24.92 6.68 -17.44
N PRO A 241 -24.73 5.66 -18.31
CA PRO A 241 -23.48 4.89 -18.36
C PRO A 241 -22.30 5.74 -18.84
N SER A 242 -22.52 6.67 -19.79
CA SER A 242 -21.47 7.57 -20.27
C SER A 242 -20.93 8.48 -19.16
N SER A 243 -21.84 8.99 -18.31
CA SER A 243 -21.48 9.83 -17.17
C SER A 243 -20.67 9.06 -16.14
N TYR A 244 -21.16 7.87 -15.77
CA TYR A 244 -20.45 6.98 -14.84
C TYR A 244 -19.05 6.62 -15.35
N MET A 245 -18.92 6.15 -16.60
CA MET A 245 -17.63 5.71 -17.15
C MET A 245 -16.61 6.84 -17.26
N THR A 246 -17.05 8.05 -17.62
CA THR A 246 -16.15 9.20 -17.78
C THR A 246 -15.70 9.76 -16.43
N ARG A 247 -16.58 9.78 -15.43
CA ARG A 247 -16.32 10.39 -14.11
C ARG A 247 -15.67 9.44 -13.10
N SER A 248 -16.09 8.17 -13.04
CA SER A 248 -15.64 7.21 -12.01
C SER A 248 -14.13 6.95 -12.02
N PHE A 249 -13.51 6.96 -13.20
CA PHE A 249 -12.07 6.76 -13.38
C PHE A 249 -11.33 8.02 -13.85
N GLU A 250 -12.03 9.11 -14.17
CA GLU A 250 -11.56 10.41 -14.72
C GLU A 250 -10.08 10.45 -15.19
N LEU A 251 -9.71 9.60 -16.16
CA LEU A 251 -8.31 9.43 -16.61
C LEU A 251 -7.73 10.69 -17.27
N GLY A 252 -8.62 11.58 -17.72
CA GLY A 252 -8.27 12.87 -18.33
C GLY A 252 -7.99 13.99 -17.31
N ARG A 253 -8.25 13.78 -16.01
CA ARG A 253 -8.12 14.84 -15.00
C ARG A 253 -6.70 15.41 -14.99
N ARG A 254 -6.61 16.74 -15.02
CA ARG A 254 -5.36 17.46 -14.80
C ARG A 254 -5.40 18.04 -13.40
N PHE A 255 -4.62 17.45 -12.51
CA PHE A 255 -4.44 17.95 -11.16
C PHE A 255 -3.67 19.28 -11.18
N THR A 256 -4.06 20.20 -10.29
CA THR A 256 -3.45 21.52 -10.22
C THR A 256 -2.00 21.40 -9.79
N TYR A 257 -1.09 22.05 -10.52
CA TYR A 257 0.34 21.97 -10.26
C TYR A 257 0.69 22.37 -8.82
N LYS A 258 -0.05 23.33 -8.23
CA LYS A 258 0.07 23.77 -6.84
C LYS A 258 0.13 22.61 -5.83
N TRP A 259 -0.71 21.59 -6.00
CA TRP A 259 -0.91 20.50 -5.04
C TRP A 259 0.00 19.28 -5.27
N SER A 260 0.76 19.28 -6.37
CA SER A 260 1.69 18.20 -6.69
C SER A 260 2.91 18.20 -5.77
N VAL A 261 3.30 17.07 -5.22
CA VAL A 261 4.53 16.90 -4.42
C VAL A 261 5.72 16.63 -5.34
N ASN A 262 5.50 15.92 -6.46
CA ASN A 262 6.52 15.63 -7.46
C ASN A 262 6.55 16.67 -8.60
N TRP A 263 7.68 16.70 -9.29
CA TRP A 263 7.97 17.52 -10.46
C TRP A 263 7.99 19.05 -10.24
N LYS A 264 8.15 19.53 -8.98
CA LYS A 264 8.16 20.98 -8.68
C LYS A 264 9.37 21.75 -9.21
N PHE A 265 10.38 21.04 -9.67
CA PHE A 265 11.55 21.62 -10.34
C PHE A 265 11.31 21.91 -11.83
N LEU A 266 10.18 21.45 -12.40
CA LEU A 266 9.78 21.77 -13.76
C LEU A 266 8.94 23.05 -13.79
N ALA A 267 8.87 23.69 -14.95
CA ALA A 267 7.89 24.75 -15.18
C ALA A 267 6.47 24.14 -15.34
N GLU A 268 5.44 24.88 -14.97
CA GLU A 268 4.05 24.39 -14.94
C GLU A 268 3.53 24.00 -16.34
N ASP A 269 3.92 24.76 -17.36
CA ASP A 269 3.63 24.48 -18.76
C ASP A 269 4.21 23.12 -19.21
N THR A 270 5.44 22.82 -18.79
CA THR A 270 6.10 21.53 -19.06
C THR A 270 5.38 20.39 -18.34
N PHE A 271 5.04 20.58 -17.05
CA PHE A 271 4.32 19.60 -16.24
C PHE A 271 2.95 19.24 -16.84
N GLN A 272 2.23 20.22 -17.38
CA GLN A 272 0.91 20.04 -17.98
C GLN A 272 0.97 19.60 -19.46
N SER A 273 2.17 19.59 -20.06
CA SER A 273 2.36 19.31 -21.48
C SER A 273 2.02 17.86 -21.85
N ARG A 274 1.49 17.66 -23.07
CA ARG A 274 1.25 16.33 -23.62
C ARG A 274 2.54 15.51 -23.82
N PRO A 275 3.66 16.07 -24.31
CA PRO A 275 4.91 15.33 -24.42
C PRO A 275 5.40 14.76 -23.09
N TRP A 276 5.31 15.55 -22.00
CA TRP A 276 5.68 15.09 -20.68
C TRP A 276 4.82 13.91 -20.20
N ALA A 277 3.51 14.00 -20.37
CA ALA A 277 2.59 12.90 -20.01
C ALA A 277 2.88 11.62 -20.81
N VAL A 278 3.14 11.73 -22.11
CA VAL A 278 3.49 10.58 -22.97
C VAL A 278 4.82 9.96 -22.56
N PHE A 279 5.84 10.79 -22.26
CA PHE A 279 7.13 10.33 -21.76
C PHE A 279 6.98 9.51 -20.48
N LEU A 280 6.22 10.01 -19.49
CA LEU A 280 6.00 9.30 -18.22
C LEU A 280 5.32 7.94 -18.42
N ILE A 281 4.30 7.87 -19.28
CA ILE A 281 3.63 6.60 -19.60
C ILE A 281 4.61 5.62 -20.26
N PHE A 282 5.41 6.08 -21.23
CA PHE A 282 6.38 5.23 -21.90
C PHE A 282 7.47 4.73 -20.95
N ALA A 283 8.00 5.61 -20.11
CA ALA A 283 8.98 5.25 -19.08
C ALA A 283 8.40 4.26 -18.05
N HIS A 284 7.14 4.42 -17.67
CA HIS A 284 6.42 3.48 -16.81
C HIS A 284 6.31 2.09 -17.45
N LEU A 285 5.84 2.01 -18.70
CA LEU A 285 5.66 0.74 -19.42
C LEU A 285 6.99 0.01 -19.67
N ILE A 286 8.04 0.74 -20.07
CA ILE A 286 9.38 0.17 -20.22
C ILE A 286 9.89 -0.39 -18.89
N THR A 287 9.70 0.36 -17.80
CA THR A 287 10.15 -0.10 -16.48
C THR A 287 9.40 -1.36 -16.05
N LEU A 288 8.08 -1.41 -16.23
CA LEU A 288 7.30 -2.62 -15.96
C LEU A 288 7.76 -3.82 -16.80
N LEU A 289 8.05 -3.59 -18.10
CA LEU A 289 8.58 -4.64 -18.98
C LEU A 289 9.95 -5.13 -18.52
N ALA A 290 10.83 -4.22 -18.09
CA ALA A 290 12.13 -4.56 -17.52
C ALA A 290 11.98 -5.43 -16.25
N PHE A 291 11.08 -5.06 -15.34
CA PHE A 291 10.77 -5.85 -14.15
C PHE A 291 10.19 -7.23 -14.52
N LEU A 292 9.26 -7.29 -15.48
CA LEU A 292 8.68 -8.54 -15.96
C LEU A 292 9.77 -9.51 -16.45
N VAL A 293 10.62 -9.04 -17.36
CA VAL A 293 11.62 -9.88 -18.05
C VAL A 293 12.78 -10.24 -17.14
N TRP A 294 13.36 -9.28 -16.41
CA TRP A 294 14.61 -9.48 -15.68
C TRP A 294 14.42 -9.86 -14.21
N ARG A 295 13.27 -9.55 -13.61
CA ARG A 295 13.00 -9.78 -12.19
C ARG A 295 11.92 -10.83 -11.97
N TRP A 296 10.70 -10.56 -12.40
CA TRP A 296 9.52 -11.34 -11.99
C TRP A 296 9.39 -12.69 -12.68
N CYS A 297 9.84 -12.84 -13.94
CA CYS A 297 9.84 -14.12 -14.66
C CYS A 297 11.16 -14.90 -14.55
N ARG A 298 12.18 -14.37 -13.87
CA ARG A 298 13.52 -14.99 -13.83
C ARG A 298 13.49 -16.40 -13.24
N ARG A 299 12.79 -16.59 -12.12
CA ARG A 299 12.66 -17.91 -11.45
C ARG A 299 11.84 -18.93 -12.27
N ASP A 300 11.01 -18.45 -13.19
CA ASP A 300 10.19 -19.30 -14.05
C ASP A 300 10.95 -19.85 -15.27
N GLY A 301 12.20 -19.40 -15.47
CA GLY A 301 13.00 -19.66 -16.66
C GLY A 301 12.81 -18.61 -17.76
N GLY A 302 12.26 -17.44 -17.42
CA GLY A 302 11.93 -16.36 -18.35
C GLY A 302 10.49 -16.39 -18.86
N LEU A 303 10.10 -15.34 -19.59
CA LEU A 303 8.73 -15.12 -20.05
C LEU A 303 8.21 -16.27 -20.92
N TRP A 304 9.04 -16.80 -21.82
CA TRP A 304 8.64 -17.91 -22.70
C TRP A 304 8.30 -19.18 -21.91
N MET A 305 9.07 -19.49 -20.86
CA MET A 305 8.81 -20.67 -20.05
C MET A 305 7.57 -20.48 -19.19
N LEU A 306 7.35 -19.26 -18.68
CA LEU A 306 6.09 -18.91 -18.01
C LEU A 306 4.88 -19.12 -18.93
N LEU A 307 4.93 -18.68 -20.19
CA LEU A 307 3.83 -18.87 -21.14
C LEU A 307 3.54 -20.34 -21.40
N LYS A 308 4.58 -21.19 -21.54
CA LYS A 308 4.39 -22.64 -21.64
C LYS A 308 3.72 -23.23 -20.40
N ARG A 309 4.08 -22.79 -19.19
CA ARG A 309 3.44 -23.24 -17.92
C ARG A 309 1.99 -22.77 -17.82
N ALA A 310 1.71 -21.54 -18.22
CA ALA A 310 0.39 -20.94 -18.26
C ALA A 310 -0.58 -21.70 -19.19
N MET A 311 -0.09 -22.11 -20.36
CA MET A 311 -0.83 -22.95 -21.32
C MET A 311 -0.94 -24.42 -20.90
N GLY A 312 -0.32 -24.83 -19.78
CA GLY A 312 -0.35 -26.22 -19.31
C GLY A 312 0.63 -27.16 -20.02
N VAL A 313 1.54 -26.64 -20.85
CA VAL A 313 2.60 -27.43 -21.53
C VAL A 313 3.66 -27.87 -20.53
N LEU A 314 3.92 -27.07 -19.49
CA LEU A 314 4.88 -27.35 -18.43
C LEU A 314 4.20 -27.29 -17.05
N PRO A 315 4.71 -28.02 -16.04
CA PRO A 315 4.17 -27.93 -14.67
C PRO A 315 4.36 -26.53 -14.11
N ARG A 316 3.43 -26.04 -13.28
CA ARG A 316 3.57 -24.73 -12.61
C ARG A 316 4.57 -24.78 -11.47
N LEU A 317 5.19 -23.65 -11.18
CA LEU A 317 6.08 -23.49 -10.03
C LEU A 317 5.34 -22.82 -8.89
N ASP A 318 5.55 -23.33 -7.68
CA ASP A 318 5.02 -22.66 -6.50
C ASP A 318 5.68 -21.29 -6.33
N GLN A 319 4.86 -20.28 -6.08
CA GLN A 319 5.33 -18.91 -5.92
C GLN A 319 5.68 -18.69 -4.45
N ARG A 320 6.90 -18.24 -4.15
CA ARG A 320 7.26 -17.84 -2.78
C ARG A 320 6.44 -16.62 -2.38
N ALA A 321 6.09 -16.56 -1.10
CA ALA A 321 5.41 -15.39 -0.52
C ALA A 321 6.18 -14.10 -0.80
N ASP A 322 7.51 -14.14 -0.60
CA ASP A 322 8.36 -12.99 -0.83
C ASP A 322 8.38 -12.51 -2.29
N ASP A 323 8.47 -13.42 -3.27
CA ASP A 323 8.40 -13.07 -4.70
C ASP A 323 7.06 -12.39 -5.04
N MET A 324 5.96 -12.86 -4.44
CA MET A 324 4.62 -12.30 -4.64
C MET A 324 4.48 -10.91 -4.02
N VAL A 325 4.91 -10.71 -2.78
CA VAL A 325 4.87 -9.40 -2.10
C VAL A 325 5.74 -8.39 -2.83
N HIS A 326 6.98 -8.77 -3.17
CA HIS A 326 7.87 -7.93 -3.96
C HIS A 326 7.24 -7.53 -5.29
N MET A 327 6.64 -8.47 -6.01
CA MET A 327 6.01 -8.18 -7.30
C MET A 327 4.87 -7.16 -7.16
N MET A 328 3.97 -7.36 -6.20
CA MET A 328 2.84 -6.45 -5.94
C MET A 328 3.32 -5.06 -5.51
N PHE A 329 4.23 -4.98 -4.54
CA PHE A 329 4.71 -3.72 -3.99
C PHE A 329 5.57 -2.94 -4.99
N ALA A 330 6.46 -3.61 -5.73
CA ALA A 330 7.31 -2.98 -6.73
C ALA A 330 6.49 -2.46 -7.93
N CYS A 331 5.47 -3.21 -8.37
CA CYS A 331 4.61 -2.77 -9.48
C CYS A 331 3.89 -1.46 -9.15
N ASN A 332 3.28 -1.36 -7.97
CA ASN A 332 2.69 -0.11 -7.51
C ASN A 332 3.73 1.01 -7.40
N PHE A 333 4.90 0.72 -6.84
CA PHE A 333 5.96 1.71 -6.68
C PHE A 333 6.46 2.26 -8.03
N VAL A 334 6.60 1.42 -9.06
CA VAL A 334 6.88 1.87 -10.44
C VAL A 334 5.80 2.85 -10.92
N GLY A 335 4.53 2.61 -10.59
CA GLY A 335 3.45 3.56 -10.81
C GLY A 335 3.65 4.90 -10.11
N ILE A 336 4.04 4.88 -8.84
CA ILE A 336 4.32 6.10 -8.04
C ILE A 336 5.44 6.93 -8.65
N VAL A 337 6.56 6.30 -9.05
CA VAL A 337 7.73 7.00 -9.61
C VAL A 337 7.37 7.78 -10.87
N PHE A 338 6.53 7.20 -11.74
CA PHE A 338 6.16 7.79 -13.03
C PHE A 338 4.80 8.50 -13.01
N ALA A 339 4.16 8.65 -11.84
CA ALA A 339 2.92 9.37 -11.72
C ALA A 339 3.14 10.84 -12.13
N ARG A 340 2.33 11.36 -13.05
CA ARG A 340 2.41 12.79 -13.43
C ARG A 340 2.15 13.71 -12.25
N THR A 341 1.27 13.33 -11.33
CA THR A 341 0.91 14.17 -10.19
C THR A 341 0.74 13.33 -8.95
N LEU A 342 1.39 13.74 -7.86
CA LEU A 342 1.25 13.14 -6.55
C LEU A 342 0.69 14.16 -5.57
N HIS A 343 -0.54 14.00 -5.11
CA HIS A 343 -1.08 14.82 -4.01
C HIS A 343 -0.73 14.21 -2.66
N TYR A 344 -0.70 15.01 -1.60
CA TYR A 344 -0.25 14.60 -0.26
C TYR A 344 -0.91 13.33 0.28
N GLN A 345 -2.18 13.06 -0.05
CA GLN A 345 -2.88 11.85 0.36
C GLN A 345 -2.38 10.58 -0.34
N PHE A 346 -1.74 10.68 -1.51
CA PHE A 346 -1.24 9.54 -2.27
C PHE A 346 -0.02 8.88 -1.63
N TYR A 347 0.55 9.49 -0.58
CA TYR A 347 1.58 8.83 0.22
C TYR A 347 1.08 7.51 0.82
N SER A 348 -0.20 7.45 1.18
CA SER A 348 -0.85 6.24 1.70
C SER A 348 -0.85 5.06 0.71
N TRP A 349 -0.67 5.32 -0.59
CA TRP A 349 -0.65 4.28 -1.62
C TRP A 349 0.58 3.40 -1.55
N TYR A 350 1.66 3.86 -0.92
CA TYR A 350 2.93 3.13 -0.94
C TYR A 350 3.79 3.27 0.32
N PHE A 351 3.46 4.16 1.27
CA PHE A 351 4.22 4.27 2.53
C PHE A 351 4.40 2.91 3.21
N MET A 352 3.31 2.16 3.37
CA MET A 352 3.31 0.85 4.04
C MET A 352 4.09 -0.23 3.28
N THR A 353 4.46 0.00 2.00
CA THR A 353 5.27 -0.92 1.20
C THR A 353 6.76 -0.57 1.25
N LEU A 354 7.13 0.68 1.58
CA LEU A 354 8.51 1.16 1.54
C LEU A 354 9.46 0.40 2.49
N PRO A 355 9.13 0.14 3.77
CA PRO A 355 10.02 -0.61 4.65
C PRO A 355 10.39 -1.98 4.09
N TYR A 356 9.39 -2.73 3.61
CA TYR A 356 9.62 -4.01 2.92
C TYR A 356 10.52 -3.82 1.70
N LEU A 357 10.18 -2.92 0.78
CA LEU A 357 10.93 -2.73 -0.47
C LEU A 357 12.40 -2.41 -0.22
N LEU A 358 12.68 -1.53 0.74
CA LEU A 358 14.04 -1.15 1.13
C LEU A 358 14.82 -2.30 1.77
N TRP A 359 14.17 -3.13 2.60
CA TRP A 359 14.80 -4.29 3.22
C TRP A 359 15.01 -5.48 2.27
N ARG A 360 14.41 -5.43 1.08
CA ARG A 360 14.74 -6.33 -0.04
C ARG A 360 15.90 -5.85 -0.91
N THR A 361 16.56 -4.75 -0.56
CA THR A 361 17.71 -4.20 -1.30
C THR A 361 19.05 -4.53 -0.63
N ARG A 362 20.14 -4.40 -1.38
CA ARG A 362 21.51 -4.50 -0.85
C ARG A 362 22.02 -3.21 -0.19
N LEU A 363 21.17 -2.19 -0.05
CA LEU A 363 21.55 -0.93 0.58
C LEU A 363 21.89 -1.13 2.06
N SER A 364 22.80 -0.34 2.61
CA SER A 364 23.08 -0.35 4.05
C SER A 364 21.83 0.04 4.86
N VAL A 365 21.71 -0.43 6.11
CA VAL A 365 20.59 -0.05 7.00
C VAL A 365 20.50 1.47 7.16
N VAL A 366 21.65 2.16 7.25
CA VAL A 366 21.72 3.63 7.33
C VAL A 366 21.08 4.25 6.08
N THR A 367 21.46 3.79 4.88
CA THR A 367 20.90 4.30 3.63
C THR A 367 19.38 4.06 3.53
N ARG A 368 18.90 2.89 3.96
CA ARG A 368 17.47 2.56 3.98
C ARG A 368 16.70 3.52 4.89
N LEU A 369 17.18 3.74 6.12
CA LEU A 369 16.56 4.66 7.07
C LEU A 369 16.62 6.12 6.60
N LEU A 370 17.74 6.54 6.00
CA LEU A 370 17.87 7.87 5.40
C LEU A 370 16.86 8.08 4.27
N LEU A 371 16.68 7.09 3.39
CA LEU A 371 15.68 7.18 2.31
C LEU A 371 14.25 7.29 2.86
N LEU A 372 13.89 6.49 3.88
CA LEU A 372 12.59 6.62 4.55
C LEU A 372 12.40 8.02 5.15
N GLY A 373 13.41 8.53 5.85
CA GLY A 373 13.37 9.86 6.48
C GLY A 373 13.23 10.98 5.45
N VAL A 374 14.03 10.96 4.38
CA VAL A 374 13.95 11.96 3.31
C VAL A 374 12.58 11.93 2.62
N ILE A 375 12.06 10.73 2.30
CA ILE A 375 10.73 10.58 1.71
C ILE A 375 9.67 11.16 2.66
N GLU A 376 9.67 10.79 3.95
CA GLU A 376 8.74 11.31 4.95
C GLU A 376 8.79 12.85 5.02
N VAL A 377 9.99 13.44 5.07
CA VAL A 377 10.16 14.90 5.10
C VAL A 377 9.56 15.54 3.84
N CYS A 378 9.83 14.98 2.65
CA CYS A 378 9.29 15.52 1.39
C CYS A 378 7.76 15.52 1.36
N TRP A 379 7.12 14.53 1.96
CA TRP A 379 5.65 14.48 2.11
C TRP A 379 5.11 15.41 3.19
N ASN A 380 5.95 15.96 4.07
CA ASN A 380 5.54 16.91 5.12
C ASN A 380 5.83 18.38 4.76
N VAL A 381 6.64 18.66 3.73
CA VAL A 381 6.86 20.02 3.22
C VAL A 381 5.63 20.49 2.44
N TYR A 382 4.99 21.57 2.90
CA TYR A 382 3.80 22.15 2.27
C TYR A 382 3.88 23.69 2.19
N PRO A 383 3.67 24.30 1.00
CA PRO A 383 3.65 23.65 -0.32
C PRO A 383 5.03 23.05 -0.66
N SER A 384 5.06 22.08 -1.56
CA SER A 384 6.28 21.44 -2.04
C SER A 384 7.16 22.44 -2.80
N THR A 385 8.48 22.33 -2.62
CA THR A 385 9.48 23.18 -3.26
C THR A 385 10.24 22.41 -4.34
N PRO A 386 10.96 23.08 -5.26
CA PRO A 386 11.84 22.39 -6.21
C PRO A 386 12.83 21.45 -5.51
N LEU A 387 13.39 21.87 -4.37
CA LEU A 387 14.32 21.06 -3.59
C LEU A 387 13.66 19.81 -3.01
N SER A 388 12.52 19.94 -2.31
CA SER A 388 11.83 18.79 -1.71
C SER A 388 11.34 17.82 -2.80
N SER A 389 10.91 18.34 -3.93
CA SER A 389 10.43 17.54 -5.05
C SER A 389 11.56 16.79 -5.78
N SER A 390 12.71 17.44 -5.98
CA SER A 390 13.92 16.78 -6.50
C SER A 390 14.43 15.72 -5.54
N ALA A 391 14.47 16.01 -4.22
CA ALA A 391 14.88 15.05 -3.21
C ALA A 391 13.97 13.81 -3.17
N LEU A 392 12.65 14.00 -3.30
CA LEU A 392 11.69 12.91 -3.44
C LEU A 392 11.96 12.08 -4.70
N GLY A 393 12.11 12.74 -5.86
CA GLY A 393 12.38 12.07 -7.14
C GLY A 393 13.68 11.26 -7.12
N VAL A 394 14.77 11.84 -6.61
CA VAL A 394 16.06 11.14 -6.45
C VAL A 394 15.92 9.95 -5.50
N SER A 395 15.24 10.11 -4.36
CA SER A 395 15.00 9.02 -3.42
C SER A 395 14.19 7.89 -4.06
N HIS A 396 13.14 8.23 -4.82
CA HIS A 396 12.34 7.27 -5.57
C HIS A 396 13.15 6.50 -6.61
N LEU A 397 14.02 7.18 -7.37
CA LEU A 397 14.89 6.55 -8.36
C LEU A 397 15.92 5.62 -7.71
N ILE A 398 16.51 6.01 -6.58
CA ILE A 398 17.44 5.16 -5.81
C ILE A 398 16.71 3.90 -5.32
N VAL A 399 15.52 4.04 -4.74
CA VAL A 399 14.72 2.89 -4.30
C VAL A 399 14.37 2.00 -5.48
N LEU A 400 13.92 2.57 -6.60
CA LEU A 400 13.52 1.82 -7.79
C LEU A 400 14.68 0.99 -8.36
N ALA A 401 15.85 1.61 -8.53
CA ALA A 401 17.06 0.92 -8.97
C ALA A 401 17.46 -0.17 -7.96
N ALA A 402 17.48 0.14 -6.67
CA ALA A 402 17.87 -0.81 -5.64
C ALA A 402 16.90 -2.01 -5.53
N VAL A 403 15.61 -1.81 -5.77
CA VAL A 403 14.59 -2.88 -5.84
C VAL A 403 14.75 -3.72 -7.10
N ALA A 404 15.13 -3.12 -8.24
CA ALA A 404 15.38 -3.85 -9.47
C ALA A 404 16.61 -4.79 -9.37
N TYR A 405 17.67 -4.35 -8.67
CA TYR A 405 18.92 -5.11 -8.48
C TYR A 405 19.03 -5.86 -7.15
N GLY A 406 18.04 -5.73 -6.26
CA GLY A 406 18.03 -6.37 -4.94
C GLY A 406 18.01 -7.90 -5.04
N ASP A 407 18.61 -8.58 -4.06
CA ASP A 407 18.66 -10.04 -4.07
C ASP A 407 17.28 -10.66 -3.86
N SER A 408 16.87 -11.51 -4.80
CA SER A 408 15.89 -12.59 -4.53
C SER A 408 16.55 -13.79 -3.82
N ASP A 409 17.88 -13.83 -3.75
CA ASP A 409 18.64 -15.08 -3.57
C ASP A 409 19.43 -15.20 -2.25
N GLN A 410 19.31 -14.24 -1.32
CA GLN A 410 20.03 -14.31 -0.04
C GLN A 410 19.60 -15.43 0.93
N ASP A 411 18.60 -16.24 0.61
CA ASP A 411 18.24 -17.45 1.38
C ASP A 411 18.36 -18.75 0.57
N SER A 412 19.30 -18.82 -0.37
CA SER A 412 19.73 -20.12 -0.94
C SER A 412 20.48 -20.98 0.08
N GLY A 413 20.91 -20.39 1.21
CA GLY A 413 21.68 -21.07 2.26
C GLY A 413 21.06 -21.05 3.67
N ARG A 414 19.92 -20.39 3.87
CA ARG A 414 19.15 -20.50 5.12
C ARG A 414 17.94 -21.38 4.86
N VAL A 415 18.15 -22.65 5.20
CA VAL A 415 17.18 -23.72 5.42
C VAL A 415 15.73 -23.34 5.10
N SER A 416 15.17 -24.05 4.12
CA SER A 416 13.75 -24.32 3.96
C SER A 416 13.12 -24.83 5.27
N ASN A 417 12.86 -23.94 6.21
CA ASN A 417 12.01 -24.19 7.35
C ASN A 417 10.76 -23.35 7.13
N GLY A 418 9.67 -24.05 6.81
CA GLY A 418 8.40 -23.51 6.34
C GLY A 418 7.98 -22.22 7.02
N GLY A 419 7.61 -21.24 6.19
CA GLY A 419 6.96 -20.02 6.64
C GLY A 419 5.66 -20.34 7.37
N PHE A 420 5.33 -19.54 8.38
CA PHE A 420 4.09 -19.45 9.19
C PHE A 420 3.50 -20.74 9.81
N ASP A 421 3.65 -21.92 9.18
CA ASP A 421 3.14 -23.22 9.59
C ASP A 421 3.71 -23.75 10.91
N ARG A 422 4.88 -23.25 11.36
CA ARG A 422 5.42 -23.59 12.69
C ARG A 422 4.83 -22.77 13.81
N VAL A 423 4.26 -21.60 13.53
CA VAL A 423 3.67 -20.75 14.57
C VAL A 423 2.26 -21.23 14.93
N GLN A 424 1.56 -21.88 14.00
CA GLN A 424 0.30 -22.58 14.29
C GLN A 424 0.47 -23.97 14.92
N LYS A 425 1.68 -24.55 14.92
CA LYS A 425 1.96 -25.88 15.49
C LYS A 425 2.60 -25.82 16.89
N ALA A 426 2.61 -24.64 17.50
CA ALA A 426 3.01 -24.43 18.89
C ALA A 426 1.78 -24.01 19.72
N GLU A 427 0.71 -24.80 19.64
CA GLU A 427 -0.36 -24.90 20.64
C GLU A 427 -0.64 -26.37 20.92
#